data_AF-A0A1W2BXB9-F1
#
_entry.id   AF-A0A1W2BXB9-F1
#
_cell.length_a   1.000
_cell.length_b   1.000
_cell.length_c   1.000
_cell.angle_alpha   90.00
_cell.angle_beta   90.00
_cell.angle_gamma   90.00
#
_symmetry.space_group_name_H-M   'P 1'
#
loop_
_entity.id
_entity.type
_entity.pdbx_description
1 polymer ?
#
loop_
_entity_poly.entity_id
_entity_poly.type
_entity_poly.pdbx_seq_one_letter_code
_entity_poly.pdbx_strand_id
1 'polypeptide(L)'
;MKNITKKIFTSAISAVISLTAVAAFTAPATPVLAATRPYSYNYSYDIQQYERLKDEGIRFLENCVTDPSPAARSLINNYASVISSHAYDISKTYDQNANELIRYVNNVYKNVQRVDNTYKLEAYKAAKLDYLWHLSSCEEDDIVVEYTAYAFSYIVYTPGASIEELYSEIDQLTAIAESGING
;
A
#
# COMPACT_ATOMS: atom_id res chain seq x y z
N MET A 1 31.88 -7.05 -0.62
CA MET A 1 31.10 -6.13 -1.47
C MET A 1 29.77 -6.78 -1.86
N LYS A 2 28.76 -6.73 -0.99
CA LYS A 2 27.39 -7.21 -1.25
C LYS A 2 26.46 -6.37 -0.37
N ASN A 3 25.79 -5.37 -0.95
CA ASN A 3 24.56 -4.72 -0.45
C ASN A 3 24.30 -3.35 -1.12
N ILE A 4 25.33 -2.67 -1.64
CA ILE A 4 25.16 -1.37 -2.32
C ILE A 4 24.55 -1.54 -3.73
N THR A 5 24.96 -2.58 -4.47
CA THR A 5 24.50 -2.81 -5.85
C THR A 5 23.01 -3.17 -5.95
N LYS A 6 22.41 -3.80 -4.91
CA LYS A 6 20.96 -4.07 -4.87
C LYS A 6 20.14 -2.80 -4.61
N LYS A 7 20.61 -1.89 -3.74
CA LYS A 7 19.92 -0.62 -3.45
C LYS A 7 19.85 0.30 -4.67
N ILE A 8 20.87 0.29 -5.53
CA ILE A 8 20.92 1.12 -6.75
C ILE A 8 19.97 0.58 -7.83
N PHE A 9 19.74 -0.74 -7.90
CA PHE A 9 18.83 -1.32 -8.88
C PHE A 9 17.35 -1.12 -8.52
N THR A 10 17.00 -1.14 -7.23
CA THR A 10 15.61 -0.92 -6.79
C THR A 10 15.19 0.56 -6.84
N SER A 11 16.13 1.48 -6.64
CA SER A 11 15.85 2.92 -6.76
C SER A 11 15.74 3.38 -8.22
N ALA A 12 16.50 2.79 -9.14
CA ALA A 12 16.43 3.13 -10.57
C ALA A 12 15.11 2.68 -11.23
N ILE A 13 14.57 1.50 -10.87
CA ILE A 13 13.30 1.01 -11.44
C ILE A 13 12.11 1.82 -10.88
N SER A 14 12.16 2.24 -9.62
CA SER A 14 11.11 3.10 -9.01
C SER A 14 11.11 4.52 -9.57
N ALA A 15 12.27 5.03 -9.99
CA ALA A 15 12.40 6.36 -10.62
C ALA A 15 11.99 6.37 -12.10
N VAL A 16 12.24 5.28 -12.85
CA VAL A 16 11.91 5.20 -14.29
C VAL A 16 10.40 5.04 -14.51
N ILE A 17 9.70 4.34 -13.63
CA ILE A 17 8.22 4.29 -13.64
C ILE A 17 7.64 5.63 -13.15
N SER A 18 8.26 6.28 -12.16
CA SER A 18 7.77 7.55 -11.60
C SER A 18 7.88 8.75 -12.55
N LEU A 19 8.91 8.86 -13.40
CA LEU A 19 9.06 10.05 -14.25
C LEU A 19 8.33 9.96 -15.60
N THR A 20 8.10 8.76 -16.13
CA THR A 20 7.38 8.59 -17.40
C THR A 20 5.87 8.43 -17.21
N ALA A 21 5.43 7.84 -16.09
CA ALA A 21 4.00 7.79 -15.77
C ALA A 21 3.48 9.19 -15.40
N VAL A 22 4.18 9.95 -14.56
CA VAL A 22 3.69 11.25 -14.06
C VAL A 22 3.58 12.31 -15.16
N ALA A 23 4.43 12.29 -16.19
CA ALA A 23 4.32 13.22 -17.32
C ALA A 23 3.09 12.98 -18.21
N ALA A 24 2.54 11.75 -18.23
CA ALA A 24 1.29 11.45 -18.91
C ALA A 24 0.04 11.82 -18.08
N PHE A 25 0.19 12.03 -16.76
CA PHE A 25 -0.93 12.25 -15.82
C PHE A 25 -1.37 13.71 -15.62
N THR A 26 -0.69 14.71 -16.23
CA THR A 26 -0.99 16.14 -15.99
C THR A 26 -1.25 16.98 -17.24
N ALA A 27 -1.28 16.39 -18.44
CA ALA A 27 -1.65 17.14 -19.64
C ALA A 27 -3.16 17.49 -19.62
N PRO A 28 -3.55 18.76 -19.81
CA PRO A 28 -4.95 19.16 -19.77
C PRO A 28 -5.74 18.47 -20.90
N ALA A 29 -6.86 17.86 -20.53
CA ALA A 29 -7.80 17.23 -21.45
C ALA A 29 -8.27 18.26 -22.49
N THR A 30 -7.77 18.15 -23.71
CA THR A 30 -8.23 18.94 -24.85
C THR A 30 -9.60 18.38 -25.26
N PRO A 31 -10.63 19.22 -25.51
CA PRO A 31 -11.93 18.72 -25.94
C PRO A 31 -11.82 18.27 -27.40
N VAL A 32 -11.72 16.97 -27.63
CA VAL A 32 -11.76 16.43 -28.99
C VAL A 32 -13.21 16.16 -29.37
N LEU A 33 -13.73 17.11 -30.15
CA LEU A 33 -14.91 17.00 -31.01
C LEU A 33 -15.05 15.61 -31.61
N ALA A 34 -16.27 15.07 -31.55
CA ALA A 34 -16.68 13.90 -32.30
C ALA A 34 -16.38 14.11 -33.79
N ALA A 35 -15.47 13.30 -34.33
CA ALA A 35 -15.18 13.25 -35.76
C ALA A 35 -15.22 11.79 -36.23
N THR A 36 -16.32 11.47 -36.89
CA THR A 36 -16.52 10.37 -37.86
C THR A 36 -15.22 9.93 -38.53
N ARG A 37 -14.91 8.62 -38.48
CA ARG A 37 -13.94 8.00 -39.42
C ARG A 37 -14.44 6.68 -40.01
N PRO A 38 -14.35 6.54 -41.35
CA PRO A 38 -14.73 5.34 -42.09
C PRO A 38 -13.53 4.43 -42.31
N TYR A 39 -13.17 3.58 -41.35
CA TYR A 39 -12.26 2.43 -41.53
C TYR A 39 -12.54 1.47 -40.38
N SER A 40 -12.60 0.17 -40.64
CA SER A 40 -12.87 -0.87 -39.63
C SER A 40 -11.78 -0.88 -38.56
N TYR A 41 -11.97 -0.10 -37.50
CA TYR A 41 -11.12 -0.07 -36.33
C TYR A 41 -11.13 -1.45 -35.67
N ASN A 42 -9.96 -2.08 -35.55
CA ASN A 42 -9.86 -3.42 -35.01
C ASN A 42 -9.76 -3.39 -33.49
N TYR A 43 -10.91 -3.46 -32.83
CA TYR A 43 -11.02 -3.58 -31.37
C TYR A 43 -10.28 -4.78 -30.77
N SER A 44 -9.92 -5.79 -31.57
CA SER A 44 -9.27 -7.00 -31.04
C SER A 44 -7.90 -6.69 -30.42
N TYR A 45 -7.16 -5.72 -30.96
CA TYR A 45 -5.85 -5.34 -30.42
C TYR A 45 -6.00 -4.59 -29.09
N ASP A 46 -6.88 -3.61 -29.03
CA ASP A 46 -7.11 -2.81 -27.83
C ASP A 46 -7.63 -3.64 -26.66
N ILE A 47 -8.54 -4.58 -26.95
CA ILE A 47 -9.04 -5.54 -25.96
C ILE A 47 -7.86 -6.38 -25.43
N GLN A 48 -6.98 -6.89 -26.29
CA GLN A 48 -5.81 -7.65 -25.85
C GLN A 48 -4.82 -6.82 -25.01
N GLN A 49 -4.60 -5.55 -25.36
CA GLN A 49 -3.76 -4.65 -24.54
C GLN A 49 -4.41 -4.35 -23.19
N TYR A 50 -5.74 -4.19 -23.15
CA TYR A 50 -6.46 -3.95 -21.92
C TYR A 50 -6.43 -5.16 -20.98
N GLU A 51 -6.55 -6.38 -21.51
CA GLU A 51 -6.37 -7.61 -20.70
C GLU A 51 -4.95 -7.71 -20.12
N ARG A 52 -3.92 -7.37 -20.90
CA ARG A 52 -2.54 -7.29 -20.36
C ARG A 52 -2.41 -6.24 -19.25
N LEU A 53 -3.05 -5.08 -19.42
CA LEU A 53 -3.05 -4.03 -18.40
C LEU A 53 -3.74 -4.49 -17.10
N LYS A 54 -4.81 -5.31 -17.19
CA LYS A 54 -5.44 -5.94 -16.03
C LYS A 54 -4.47 -6.88 -15.32
N ASP A 55 -3.79 -7.75 -16.06
CA ASP A 55 -2.79 -8.67 -15.51
C ASP A 55 -1.63 -7.93 -14.83
N GLU A 56 -1.17 -6.83 -15.41
CA GLU A 56 -0.15 -5.97 -14.82
C GLU A 56 -0.65 -5.28 -13.54
N GLY A 57 -1.89 -4.78 -13.54
CA GLY A 57 -2.53 -4.19 -12.36
C GLY A 57 -2.67 -5.19 -11.21
N ILE A 58 -3.07 -6.43 -11.50
CA ILE A 58 -3.15 -7.52 -10.51
C ILE A 58 -1.76 -7.81 -9.95
N ARG A 59 -0.76 -8.01 -10.82
CA ARG A 59 0.61 -8.30 -10.41
C ARG A 59 1.22 -7.17 -9.58
N PHE A 60 0.89 -5.93 -9.90
CA PHE A 60 1.27 -4.77 -9.10
C PHE A 60 0.68 -4.86 -7.68
N LEU A 61 -0.62 -5.16 -7.55
CA LEU A 61 -1.26 -5.32 -6.23
C LEU A 61 -0.68 -6.49 -5.43
N GLU A 62 -0.38 -7.62 -6.07
CA GLU A 62 0.22 -8.79 -5.41
C GLU A 62 1.60 -8.49 -4.81
N ASN A 63 2.31 -7.51 -5.37
CA ASN A 63 3.67 -7.14 -4.96
C ASN A 63 3.74 -5.77 -4.27
N CYS A 64 2.60 -5.13 -3.96
CA CYS A 64 2.59 -3.77 -3.42
C CYS A 64 3.01 -3.66 -1.96
N VAL A 65 3.05 -4.78 -1.25
CA VAL A 65 3.51 -4.90 0.14
C VAL A 65 4.35 -6.16 0.29
N THR A 66 5.47 -6.04 1.00
CA THR A 66 6.29 -7.20 1.38
C THR A 66 5.63 -7.90 2.56
N ASP A 67 5.39 -9.21 2.44
CA ASP A 67 4.72 -10.05 3.44
C ASP A 67 3.38 -9.46 3.94
N PRO A 68 2.32 -9.53 3.12
CA PRO A 68 1.02 -8.97 3.49
C PRO A 68 0.44 -9.67 4.70
N SER A 69 -0.10 -8.86 5.62
CA SER A 69 -0.98 -9.31 6.71
C SER A 69 -2.18 -10.11 6.16
N PRO A 70 -2.84 -10.94 6.99
CA PRO A 70 -4.05 -11.65 6.56
C PRO A 70 -5.13 -10.72 6.01
N ALA A 71 -5.31 -9.55 6.62
CA ALA A 71 -6.26 -8.53 6.16
C ALA A 71 -5.88 -7.96 4.78
N ALA A 72 -4.61 -7.58 4.58
CA ALA A 72 -4.13 -7.08 3.31
C ALA A 72 -4.21 -8.14 2.20
N ARG A 73 -3.87 -9.39 2.50
CA ARG A 73 -3.96 -10.51 1.56
C ARG A 73 -5.39 -10.75 1.08
N SER A 74 -6.36 -10.69 1.99
CA SER A 74 -7.79 -10.78 1.64
C SER A 74 -8.20 -9.65 0.68
N LEU A 75 -7.76 -8.42 0.95
CA LEU A 75 -8.04 -7.28 0.06
C LEU A 75 -7.39 -7.46 -1.32
N ILE A 76 -6.11 -7.84 -1.39
CA ILE A 76 -5.41 -8.09 -2.65
C ILE A 76 -6.18 -9.11 -3.50
N ASN A 77 -6.57 -10.25 -2.91
CA ASN A 77 -7.31 -11.29 -3.62
C ASN A 77 -8.67 -10.79 -4.13
N ASN A 78 -9.43 -10.08 -3.29
CA ASN A 78 -10.72 -9.53 -3.67
C ASN A 78 -10.60 -8.53 -4.82
N TYR A 79 -9.65 -7.59 -4.73
CA TYR A 79 -9.48 -6.58 -5.76
C TYR A 79 -8.86 -7.11 -7.05
N ALA A 80 -8.00 -8.13 -6.97
CA ALA A 80 -7.51 -8.83 -8.15
C ALA A 80 -8.67 -9.46 -8.94
N SER A 81 -9.63 -10.08 -8.24
CA SER A 81 -10.85 -10.60 -8.86
C SER A 81 -11.69 -9.49 -9.50
N VAL A 82 -11.87 -8.36 -8.83
CA VAL A 82 -12.60 -7.22 -9.41
C VAL A 82 -11.90 -6.69 -10.66
N ILE A 83 -10.58 -6.49 -10.63
CA ILE A 83 -9.80 -6.06 -11.80
C ILE A 83 -9.96 -7.07 -12.94
N SER A 84 -9.85 -8.36 -12.68
CA SER A 84 -10.05 -9.41 -13.70
C SER A 84 -11.45 -9.36 -14.32
N SER A 85 -12.47 -8.94 -13.57
CA SER A 85 -13.85 -8.80 -14.06
C SER A 85 -14.12 -7.50 -14.84
N HIS A 86 -13.20 -6.52 -14.84
CA HIS A 86 -13.38 -5.30 -15.62
C HIS A 86 -13.44 -5.64 -17.12
N ALA A 87 -14.52 -5.20 -17.77
CA ALA A 87 -14.71 -5.35 -19.21
C ALA A 87 -14.24 -4.09 -19.94
N TYR A 88 -13.66 -4.27 -21.13
CA TYR A 88 -13.33 -3.17 -22.03
C TYR A 88 -14.62 -2.54 -22.58
N ASP A 89 -14.78 -1.24 -22.42
CA ASP A 89 -15.90 -0.48 -22.96
C ASP A 89 -15.57 0.00 -24.39
N ILE A 90 -16.23 -0.62 -25.38
CA ILE A 90 -16.05 -0.31 -26.81
C ILE A 90 -16.51 1.11 -27.20
N SER A 91 -17.28 1.78 -26.35
CA SER A 91 -17.70 3.17 -26.57
C SER A 91 -16.62 4.19 -26.20
N LYS A 92 -15.58 3.75 -25.47
CA LYS A 92 -14.44 4.55 -25.03
C LYS A 92 -13.20 4.23 -25.85
N THR A 93 -12.25 5.17 -25.89
CA THR A 93 -10.92 4.89 -26.44
C THR A 93 -10.15 3.93 -25.52
N TYR A 94 -9.10 3.30 -26.04
CA TYR A 94 -8.16 2.53 -25.20
C TYR A 94 -7.64 3.36 -24.02
N ASP A 95 -7.20 4.60 -24.27
CA ASP A 95 -6.64 5.47 -23.23
C ASP A 95 -7.67 5.80 -22.13
N GLN A 96 -8.93 5.98 -22.48
CA GLN A 96 -10.00 6.21 -21.51
C GLN A 96 -10.24 4.98 -20.63
N ASN A 97 -10.35 3.80 -21.24
CA ASN A 97 -10.45 2.52 -20.51
C ASN A 97 -9.25 2.30 -19.59
N ALA A 98 -8.04 2.52 -20.10
CA ALA A 98 -6.79 2.36 -19.37
C ALA A 98 -6.70 3.31 -18.16
N ASN A 99 -7.02 4.59 -18.35
CA ASN A 99 -6.99 5.58 -17.27
C ASN A 99 -7.99 5.27 -16.15
N GLU A 100 -9.18 4.77 -16.48
CA GLU A 100 -10.16 4.35 -15.48
C GLU A 100 -9.64 3.17 -14.65
N LEU A 101 -9.07 2.16 -15.31
CA LEU A 101 -8.48 1.00 -14.65
C LEU A 101 -7.28 1.41 -13.77
N ILE A 102 -6.37 2.24 -14.28
CA ILE A 102 -5.20 2.70 -13.51
C ILE A 102 -5.64 3.51 -12.29
N ARG A 103 -6.65 4.38 -12.41
CA ARG A 103 -7.21 5.11 -11.28
C ARG A 103 -7.79 4.16 -10.23
N TYR A 104 -8.50 3.12 -10.67
CA TYR A 104 -9.03 2.10 -9.78
C TYR A 104 -7.90 1.36 -9.02
N VAL A 105 -6.91 0.84 -9.76
CA VAL A 105 -5.75 0.13 -9.18
C VAL A 105 -5.00 1.01 -8.18
N ASN A 106 -4.76 2.28 -8.49
CA ASN A 106 -4.07 3.23 -7.60
C ASN A 106 -4.85 3.49 -6.30
N ASN A 107 -6.17 3.56 -6.36
CA ASN A 107 -7.00 3.74 -5.17
C ASN A 107 -6.98 2.48 -4.29
N VAL A 108 -7.08 1.31 -4.92
CA VAL A 108 -6.97 0.02 -4.24
C VAL A 108 -5.62 -0.13 -3.55
N TYR A 109 -4.53 0.13 -4.26
CA TYR A 109 -3.16 0.09 -3.76
C TYR A 109 -2.99 0.87 -2.45
N LYS A 110 -3.45 2.13 -2.42
CA LYS A 110 -3.40 2.98 -1.22
C LYS A 110 -4.17 2.37 -0.06
N ASN A 111 -5.33 1.77 -0.33
CA ASN A 111 -6.13 1.13 0.69
C ASN A 111 -5.46 -0.15 1.24
N VAL A 112 -4.88 -0.99 0.37
CA VAL A 112 -4.13 -2.19 0.77
C VAL A 112 -2.97 -1.80 1.68
N GLN A 113 -2.14 -0.84 1.28
CA GLN A 113 -1.02 -0.38 2.10
C GLN A 113 -1.45 0.18 3.45
N ARG A 114 -2.50 0.99 3.47
CA ARG A 114 -3.04 1.54 4.72
C ARG A 114 -3.48 0.44 5.67
N VAL A 115 -4.27 -0.52 5.19
CA VAL A 115 -4.77 -1.62 6.02
C VAL A 115 -3.62 -2.51 6.49
N ASP A 116 -2.63 -2.78 5.63
CA ASP A 116 -1.47 -3.58 6.00
C ASP A 116 -0.63 -2.92 7.09
N ASN A 117 -0.33 -1.64 6.94
CA ASN A 117 0.46 -0.87 7.90
C ASN A 117 -0.27 -0.71 9.23
N THR A 118 -1.57 -0.45 9.22
CA THR A 118 -2.38 -0.44 10.45
C THR A 118 -2.32 -1.79 11.16
N TYR A 119 -2.52 -2.90 10.43
CA TYR A 119 -2.47 -4.23 11.03
C TYR A 119 -1.10 -4.53 11.65
N LYS A 120 -0.02 -4.24 10.93
CA LYS A 120 1.36 -4.46 11.39
C LYS A 120 1.69 -3.61 12.62
N LEU A 121 1.23 -2.36 12.65
CA LEU A 121 1.39 -1.47 13.79
C LEU A 121 0.70 -2.01 15.05
N GLU A 122 -0.56 -2.43 14.94
CA GLU A 122 -1.31 -2.99 16.07
C GLU A 122 -0.68 -4.30 16.58
N ALA A 123 -0.20 -5.16 15.67
CA ALA A 123 0.53 -6.36 16.05
C ALA A 123 1.85 -6.02 16.79
N TYR A 124 2.57 -4.99 16.34
CA TYR A 124 3.81 -4.54 16.97
C TYR A 124 3.57 -4.00 18.39
N LYS A 125 2.55 -3.17 18.57
CA LYS A 125 2.11 -2.68 19.90
C LYS A 125 1.77 -3.85 20.83
N ALA A 126 0.97 -4.80 20.36
CA ALA A 126 0.56 -5.95 21.15
C ALA A 126 1.77 -6.78 21.62
N ALA A 127 2.74 -7.03 20.72
CA ALA A 127 3.96 -7.76 21.07
C ALA A 127 4.81 -7.02 22.13
N LYS A 128 4.84 -5.68 22.07
CA LYS A 128 5.60 -4.85 23.04
C LYS A 128 4.92 -4.81 24.41
N LEU A 129 3.59 -4.71 24.44
CA LEU A 129 2.84 -4.81 25.69
C LEU A 129 2.97 -6.20 26.31
N ASP A 130 2.87 -7.26 25.50
CA ASP A 130 3.07 -8.63 25.98
C ASP A 130 4.45 -8.80 26.62
N TYR A 131 5.52 -8.26 26.00
CA TYR A 131 6.85 -8.23 26.60
C TYR A 131 6.88 -7.55 27.97
N LEU A 132 6.29 -6.36 28.09
CA LEU A 132 6.26 -5.62 29.36
C LEU A 132 5.46 -6.35 30.45
N TRP A 133 4.33 -6.96 30.09
CA TRP A 133 3.56 -7.81 31.01
C TRP A 133 4.37 -9.00 31.54
N HIS A 134 5.24 -9.58 30.71
CA HIS A 134 6.12 -10.67 31.15
C HIS A 134 7.26 -10.20 32.06
N LEU A 135 7.64 -8.93 32.01
CA LEU A 135 8.61 -8.33 32.92
C LEU A 135 8.00 -7.93 34.26
N SER A 136 6.72 -7.56 34.26
CA SER A 136 5.98 -7.17 35.45
C SER A 136 6.02 -8.26 36.54
N SER A 137 6.30 -7.85 37.77
CA SER A 137 6.38 -8.74 38.92
C SER A 137 5.47 -8.35 40.09
N CYS A 138 4.92 -7.13 40.07
CA CYS A 138 4.04 -6.59 41.09
C CYS A 138 2.95 -5.67 40.52
N GLU A 139 2.05 -5.22 41.40
CA GLU A 139 0.91 -4.36 41.02
C GLU A 139 1.36 -2.97 40.54
N GLU A 140 2.47 -2.44 41.07
CA GLU A 140 3.06 -1.18 40.61
C GLU A 140 3.57 -1.27 39.16
N ASP A 141 4.20 -2.40 38.79
CA ASP A 141 4.66 -2.66 37.44
C ASP A 141 3.48 -2.75 36.46
N ASP A 142 2.41 -3.45 36.85
CA ASP A 142 1.18 -3.58 36.05
C ASP A 142 0.59 -2.20 35.68
N ILE A 143 0.59 -1.25 36.62
CA ILE A 143 0.14 0.13 36.37
C ILE A 143 1.01 0.80 35.30
N VAL A 144 2.33 0.59 35.30
CA VAL A 144 3.24 1.11 34.27
C VAL A 144 2.87 0.53 32.89
N VAL A 145 2.57 -0.76 32.82
CA VAL A 145 2.15 -1.41 31.56
C VAL A 145 0.81 -0.86 31.07
N GLU A 146 -0.16 -0.63 31.97
CA GLU A 146 -1.45 -0.03 31.63
C GLU A 146 -1.33 1.40 31.07
N TYR A 147 -0.51 2.26 31.71
CA TYR A 147 -0.24 3.59 31.17
C TYR A 147 0.46 3.55 29.82
N THR A 148 1.35 2.57 29.61
CA THR A 148 2.02 2.36 28.32
C THR A 148 1.03 1.92 27.24
N ALA A 149 0.10 1.03 27.58
CA ALA A 149 -0.98 0.62 26.68
C ALA A 149 -1.87 1.82 26.29
N TYR A 150 -2.17 2.69 27.26
CA TYR A 150 -2.88 3.94 27.00
C TYR A 150 -2.10 4.86 26.05
N ALA A 151 -0.79 5.02 26.26
CA ALA A 151 0.05 5.80 25.36
C ALA A 151 0.09 5.23 23.94
N PHE A 152 0.22 3.90 23.78
CA PHE A 152 0.19 3.23 22.48
C PHE A 152 -1.13 3.44 21.73
N SER A 153 -2.24 3.64 22.43
CA SER A 153 -3.55 3.89 21.81
C SER A 153 -3.57 5.19 20.97
N TYR A 154 -2.71 6.16 21.29
CA TYR A 154 -2.58 7.41 20.54
C TYR A 154 -1.69 7.31 19.30
N ILE A 155 -0.86 6.26 19.21
CA ILE A 155 0.05 6.06 18.08
C ILE A 155 -0.70 5.38 16.94
N VAL A 156 -1.38 6.15 16.10
CA VAL A 156 -2.22 5.60 15.02
C VAL A 156 -1.52 5.75 13.67
N TYR A 157 -1.60 4.72 12.84
CA TYR A 157 -1.13 4.83 11.46
C TYR A 157 -1.99 5.84 10.68
N THR A 158 -1.36 6.89 10.17
CA THR A 158 -2.01 7.89 9.31
C THR A 158 -1.39 7.85 7.92
N PRO A 159 -2.18 8.05 6.84
CA PRO A 159 -1.64 8.12 5.49
C PRO A 159 -0.59 9.24 5.37
N GLY A 160 0.65 8.88 5.08
CA GLY A 160 1.78 9.81 4.97
C GLY A 160 2.79 9.71 6.12
N ALA A 161 2.45 9.08 7.24
CA ALA A 161 3.41 8.73 8.28
C ALA A 161 4.25 7.51 7.85
N SER A 162 5.54 7.52 8.17
CA SER A 162 6.39 6.34 8.04
C SER A 162 6.07 5.36 9.16
N ILE A 163 5.88 4.09 8.82
CA ILE A 163 5.62 3.06 9.83
C ILE A 163 6.85 2.86 10.75
N GLU A 164 8.04 3.08 10.22
CA GLU A 164 9.31 3.01 10.96
C GLU A 164 9.40 4.11 12.03
N GLU A 165 8.89 5.31 11.77
CA GLU A 165 8.81 6.38 12.78
C GLU A 165 7.89 5.97 13.94
N LEU A 166 6.73 5.40 13.62
CA LEU A 166 5.79 4.92 14.64
C LEU A 166 6.37 3.74 15.44
N TYR A 167 7.13 2.84 14.80
CA TYR A 167 7.85 1.78 15.51
C TYR A 167 8.90 2.32 16.46
N SER A 168 9.66 3.34 16.03
CA SER A 168 10.65 4.00 16.88
C SER A 168 9.99 4.65 18.11
N GLU A 169 8.83 5.29 17.95
CA GLU A 169 8.08 5.87 19.07
C GLU A 169 7.60 4.78 20.06
N ILE A 170 7.06 3.67 19.54
CA ILE A 170 6.66 2.52 20.35
C ILE A 170 7.87 1.95 21.11
N ASP A 171 9.02 1.82 20.46
CA ASP A 171 10.24 1.32 21.10
C ASP A 171 10.74 2.23 22.22
N GLN A 172 10.69 3.54 22.03
CA GLN A 172 11.08 4.52 23.05
C GLN A 172 10.16 4.43 24.28
N LEU A 173 8.85 4.38 24.07
CA LEU A 173 7.88 4.22 25.16
C LEU A 173 8.05 2.88 25.88
N THR A 174 8.33 1.80 25.14
CA THR A 174 8.62 0.48 25.72
C THR A 174 9.86 0.53 26.61
N ALA A 175 10.94 1.15 26.15
CA ALA A 175 12.18 1.27 26.93
C ALA A 175 12.00 2.12 28.20
N ILE A 176 11.18 3.17 28.12
CA ILE A 176 10.81 3.98 29.29
C ILE A 176 10.06 3.12 30.32
N ALA A 177 9.07 2.35 29.87
CA ALA A 177 8.30 1.46 30.74
C ALA A 177 9.19 0.38 31.37
N GLU A 178 10.05 -0.27 30.58
CA GLU A 178 11.01 -1.27 31.06
C GLU A 178 11.97 -0.71 32.13
N SER A 179 12.41 0.54 32.00
CA SER A 179 13.20 1.20 33.03
C SER A 179 12.40 1.50 34.30
N GLY A 180 11.09 1.70 34.19
CA GLY A 180 10.20 1.90 35.33
C GLY A 180 9.91 0.61 36.10
N ILE A 181 9.89 -0.53 35.41
CA ILE A 181 9.70 -1.87 36.00
C ILE A 181 10.97 -2.39 36.69
N ASN A 182 12.15 -2.11 36.12
CA ASN A 182 13.42 -2.63 36.65
C ASN A 182 14.13 -1.70 37.66
N GLY A 183 13.59 -0.51 37.91
CA GLY A 183 14.22 0.55 38.71
C GLY A 183 13.71 0.60 40.16
#